data_AF-A0A127SBD8-F1
#
_entry.id   AF-A0A127SBD8-F1
#
_cell.length_a   1.000
_cell.length_b   1.000
_cell.length_c   1.000
_cell.angle_alpha   90.00
_cell.angle_beta   90.00
_cell.angle_gamma   90.00
#
_symmetry.space_group_name_H-M   'P 1'
#
loop_
_entity.id
_entity.type
_entity.pdbx_description
1 polymer ?
#
loop_
_entity_poly.entity_id
_entity_poly.type
_entity_poly.pdbx_seq_one_letter_code
_entity_poly.pdbx_strand_id
1 'polypeptide(L)'
;MTAEVLTPPRAAYNIIKWMRAYLGGEMPLVTDLELIRQMLPSTPYGKGVKEIKPPAPAPWSGCEGALVRNPSDAAEWGIFYNGSARPERRRFTIAHELGHFVLHRAQPPEGGFNCDKSSVYSGSDTMAVIEREANVFASNLLMPGDVFGKCINGSHVDLHLLSDLAKQFDVSFEALCIRFIQHTSQRAILVCWDNGYLDYESRSRAAVMTRAKVRRTDDPQEPLPNTVAADNSVAQEWNGITLSAAVWRAEEAPYMKLTEFKHTYSERDRVLSLLLLESAEPRPWDQSWQDGDSFDSYDQFISNGQLPVR
;
A
#
# COMPACT_ATOMS: atom_id res chain seq x y z
N MET A 1 -24.85 -5.61 22.51
CA MET A 1 -24.21 -5.49 21.19
C MET A 1 -22.96 -4.67 21.37
N THR A 2 -21.79 -5.31 21.41
CA THR A 2 -20.50 -4.61 21.41
C THR A 2 -20.40 -3.83 20.10
N ALA A 3 -20.14 -2.53 20.16
CA ALA A 3 -19.85 -1.75 18.96
C ALA A 3 -18.68 -2.43 18.23
N GLU A 4 -18.88 -2.87 16.99
CA GLU A 4 -17.79 -3.43 16.20
C GLU A 4 -16.69 -2.38 16.05
N VAL A 5 -15.44 -2.79 16.30
CA VAL A 5 -14.27 -1.93 16.14
C VAL A 5 -14.17 -1.53 14.67
N LEU A 6 -14.14 -0.21 14.42
CA LEU A 6 -14.00 0.34 13.08
C LEU A 6 -12.54 0.22 12.64
N THR A 7 -12.24 -0.74 11.77
CA THR A 7 -10.89 -0.89 11.19
C THR A 7 -10.72 -0.01 9.95
N PRO A 8 -9.48 0.36 9.57
CA PRO A 8 -9.23 1.20 8.39
C PRO A 8 -9.80 0.63 7.08
N PRO A 9 -9.67 -0.69 6.77
CA PRO A 9 -10.30 -1.26 5.57
C PRO A 9 -11.83 -1.18 5.60
N ARG A 10 -12.46 -1.39 6.76
CA ARG A 10 -13.92 -1.28 6.92
C ARG A 10 -14.40 0.16 6.76
N ALA A 11 -13.63 1.12 7.25
CA ALA A 11 -13.91 2.53 7.07
C ALA A 11 -13.88 2.94 5.60
N ALA A 12 -12.82 2.57 4.87
CA ALA A 12 -12.73 2.83 3.43
C ALA A 12 -13.87 2.14 2.66
N TYR A 13 -14.16 0.87 2.96
CA TYR A 13 -15.26 0.12 2.36
C TYR A 13 -16.63 0.81 2.55
N ASN A 14 -16.93 1.30 3.74
CA ASN A 14 -18.20 1.99 4.01
C ASN A 14 -18.34 3.26 3.17
N ILE A 15 -17.26 4.04 3.00
CA ILE A 15 -17.26 5.24 2.14
C ILE A 15 -17.51 4.85 0.69
N ILE A 16 -16.79 3.84 0.19
CA ILE A 16 -16.97 3.33 -1.18
C ILE A 16 -18.42 2.85 -1.38
N LYS A 17 -19.00 2.16 -0.39
CA LYS A 17 -20.40 1.71 -0.43
C LYS A 17 -21.38 2.88 -0.51
N TRP A 18 -21.18 3.94 0.27
CA TRP A 18 -22.02 5.13 0.20
C TRP A 18 -21.85 5.88 -1.14
N MET A 19 -20.62 5.98 -1.64
CA MET A 19 -20.33 6.60 -2.93
C MET A 19 -21.03 5.83 -4.07
N ARG A 20 -20.98 4.49 -4.05
CA ARG A 20 -21.71 3.63 -5.00
C ARG A 20 -23.22 3.89 -4.97
N ALA A 21 -23.79 3.99 -3.77
CA ALA A 21 -25.22 4.28 -3.62
C ALA A 21 -25.57 5.68 -4.18
N TYR A 22 -24.69 6.65 -4.00
CA TYR A 22 -24.85 8.01 -4.55
C TYR A 22 -24.79 8.04 -6.09
N LEU A 23 -23.94 7.20 -6.70
CA LEU A 23 -23.75 7.12 -8.16
C LEU A 23 -24.71 6.16 -8.88
N GLY A 24 -25.71 5.58 -8.19
CA GLY A 24 -26.67 4.67 -8.81
C GLY A 24 -26.16 3.24 -9.04
N GLY A 25 -25.05 2.84 -8.39
CA GLY A 25 -24.59 1.45 -8.31
C GLY A 25 -23.45 1.05 -9.25
N GLU A 26 -23.10 1.87 -10.25
CA GLU A 26 -21.92 1.61 -11.09
C GLU A 26 -20.62 2.08 -10.44
N MET A 27 -19.54 1.33 -10.66
CA MET A 27 -18.22 1.62 -10.11
C MET A 27 -17.37 2.38 -11.12
N PRO A 28 -17.01 3.65 -10.86
CA PRO A 28 -15.84 4.21 -11.52
C PRO A 28 -14.59 3.44 -11.03
N LEU A 29 -13.70 3.13 -11.97
CA LEU A 29 -12.42 2.48 -11.67
C LEU A 29 -11.55 3.35 -10.76
N VAL A 30 -11.67 4.67 -10.91
CA VAL A 30 -11.01 5.69 -10.11
C VAL A 30 -11.96 6.18 -9.01
N THR A 31 -11.49 6.12 -7.77
CA THR A 31 -12.20 6.71 -6.63
C THR A 31 -12.22 8.24 -6.73
N ASP A 32 -13.40 8.85 -6.74
CA ASP A 32 -13.54 10.31 -6.73
C ASP A 32 -13.41 10.86 -5.31
N LEU A 33 -12.21 11.34 -4.97
CA LEU A 33 -11.91 11.91 -3.66
C LEU A 33 -12.66 13.23 -3.41
N GLU A 34 -13.01 13.97 -4.46
CA GLU A 34 -13.74 15.23 -4.33
C GLU A 34 -15.20 14.96 -3.99
N LEU A 35 -15.83 14.00 -4.67
CA LEU A 35 -17.16 13.51 -4.29
C LEU A 35 -17.18 12.97 -2.86
N ILE A 36 -16.17 12.18 -2.48
CA ILE A 36 -16.04 11.64 -1.12
C ILE A 36 -15.93 12.77 -0.09
N ARG A 37 -15.08 13.76 -0.33
CA ARG A 37 -14.93 14.93 0.54
C ARG A 37 -16.27 15.65 0.74
N GLN A 38 -17.01 15.89 -0.35
CA GLN A 38 -18.30 16.59 -0.30
C GLN A 38 -19.38 15.78 0.42
N MET A 39 -19.40 14.46 0.24
CA MET A 39 -20.43 13.62 0.87
C MET A 39 -20.16 13.36 2.36
N LEU A 40 -18.89 13.28 2.79
CA LEU A 40 -18.49 12.87 4.13
C LEU A 40 -19.25 13.58 5.27
N PRO A 41 -19.44 14.92 5.26
CA PRO A 41 -20.24 15.63 6.28
C PRO A 41 -21.66 15.09 6.48
N SER A 42 -22.29 14.54 5.44
CA SER A 42 -23.64 13.97 5.50
C SER A 42 -23.68 12.50 5.97
N THR A 43 -22.52 11.88 6.18
CA THR A 43 -22.40 10.48 6.61
C THR A 43 -22.24 10.37 8.13
N PRO A 44 -22.38 9.18 8.72
CA PRO A 44 -21.99 8.94 10.12
C PRO A 44 -20.54 9.36 10.43
N TYR A 45 -19.62 9.27 9.46
CA TYR A 45 -18.24 9.72 9.61
C TYR A 45 -18.09 11.24 9.56
N GLY A 46 -19.12 12.01 9.22
CA GLY A 46 -19.12 13.47 9.23
C GLY A 46 -19.80 14.10 10.44
N LYS A 47 -20.22 13.32 11.45
CA LYS A 47 -20.99 13.85 12.58
C LYS A 47 -20.32 15.08 13.22
N GLY A 48 -21.06 16.18 13.27
CA GLY A 48 -20.59 17.46 13.84
C GLY A 48 -19.71 18.29 12.91
N VAL A 49 -19.55 17.88 11.65
CA VAL A 49 -18.78 18.59 10.62
C VAL A 49 -19.74 19.23 9.63
N LYS A 50 -19.54 20.52 9.40
CA LYS A 50 -20.26 21.33 8.41
C LYS A 50 -19.61 21.16 7.04
N GLU A 51 -18.29 21.23 6.99
CA GLU A 51 -17.54 21.20 5.74
C GLU A 51 -16.11 20.67 5.93
N ILE A 52 -15.61 19.92 4.95
CA ILE A 52 -14.18 19.67 4.74
C ILE A 52 -13.79 20.48 3.50
N LYS A 53 -13.02 21.55 3.60
CA LYS A 53 -12.69 22.44 2.48
C LYS A 53 -11.93 21.71 1.37
N PRO A 54 -12.01 22.17 0.10
CA PRO A 54 -11.20 21.62 -0.99
C PRO A 54 -9.71 21.54 -0.61
N PRO A 55 -9.02 20.43 -0.89
CA PRO A 55 -7.61 20.29 -0.56
C PRO A 55 -6.75 21.34 -1.26
N ALA A 56 -5.77 21.90 -0.55
CA ALA A 56 -4.92 22.96 -1.08
C ALA A 56 -3.43 22.67 -0.87
N PRO A 57 -2.52 23.21 -1.70
CA PRO A 57 -1.09 23.21 -1.40
C PRO A 57 -0.82 23.86 -0.05
N ALA A 58 0.05 23.25 0.75
CA ALA A 58 0.46 23.82 2.03
C ALA A 58 1.24 25.13 1.82
N PRO A 59 0.87 26.24 2.49
CA PRO A 59 1.60 27.50 2.39
C PRO A 59 2.89 27.55 3.24
N TRP A 60 3.19 26.50 4.02
CA TRP A 60 4.42 26.39 4.82
C TRP A 60 5.36 25.32 4.29
N SER A 61 6.66 25.49 4.56
CA SER A 61 7.70 24.55 4.11
C SER A 61 7.71 23.27 4.95
N GLY A 62 8.18 22.17 4.34
CA GLY A 62 8.37 20.89 5.03
C GLY A 62 7.12 20.01 5.16
N CYS A 63 5.94 20.52 4.77
CA CYS A 63 4.68 19.79 4.79
C CYS A 63 4.64 18.71 3.70
N GLU A 64 4.43 17.46 4.07
CA GLU A 64 4.05 16.39 3.14
C GLU A 64 2.52 16.24 3.04
N GLY A 65 1.81 16.45 4.15
CA GLY A 65 0.36 16.37 4.31
C GLY A 65 -0.07 16.90 5.68
N ALA A 66 -1.26 17.50 5.75
CA ALA A 66 -1.83 17.93 7.03
C ALA A 66 -3.37 17.98 7.01
N LEU A 67 -3.98 17.49 8.08
CA LEU A 67 -5.40 17.67 8.38
C LEU A 67 -5.56 18.69 9.51
N VAL A 68 -6.18 19.82 9.19
CA VAL A 68 -6.29 20.97 10.10
C VAL A 68 -7.75 21.25 10.40
N ARG A 69 -8.09 21.41 11.68
CA ARG A 69 -9.40 21.93 12.11
C ARG A 69 -9.36 23.45 12.09
N ASN A 70 -10.39 24.10 11.56
CA ASN A 70 -10.47 25.56 11.55
C ASN A 70 -10.56 26.09 13.01
N PRO A 71 -9.66 26.98 13.46
CA PRO A 71 -9.67 27.52 14.81
C PRO A 71 -10.89 28.41 15.10
N SER A 72 -11.48 29.02 14.07
CA SER A 72 -12.64 29.90 14.18
C SER A 72 -13.97 29.17 14.03
N ASP A 73 -13.97 27.94 13.51
CA ASP A 73 -15.16 27.09 13.37
C ASP A 73 -14.79 25.62 13.50
N ALA A 74 -15.08 25.02 14.67
CA ALA A 74 -14.73 23.63 14.95
C ALA A 74 -15.46 22.61 14.04
N ALA A 75 -16.51 23.02 13.32
CA ALA A 75 -17.21 22.19 12.35
C ALA A 75 -16.59 22.26 10.93
N GLU A 76 -15.54 23.06 10.71
CA GLU A 76 -14.81 23.15 9.45
C GLU A 76 -13.42 22.51 9.54
N TRP A 77 -13.04 21.80 8.47
CA TRP A 77 -11.75 21.15 8.32
C TRP A 77 -11.08 21.54 7.01
N GLY A 78 -9.75 21.46 6.96
CA GLY A 78 -8.94 21.65 5.77
C GLY A 78 -7.92 20.53 5.61
N ILE A 79 -7.63 20.19 4.36
CA ILE A 79 -6.58 19.24 3.98
C ILE A 79 -5.52 19.99 3.19
N PHE A 80 -4.26 19.85 3.59
CA PHE A 80 -3.12 20.43 2.91
C PHE A 80 -2.17 19.33 2.42
N TYR A 81 -1.48 19.59 1.31
CA TYR A 81 -0.51 18.67 0.72
C TYR A 81 0.70 19.42 0.15
N ASN A 82 1.81 18.71 -0.07
CA ASN A 82 2.97 19.26 -0.76
C ASN A 82 2.64 19.60 -2.24
N GLY A 83 2.58 20.89 -2.58
CA GLY A 83 2.25 21.35 -3.93
C GLY A 83 3.23 20.92 -5.03
N SER A 84 4.48 20.62 -4.66
CA SER A 84 5.54 20.17 -5.59
C SER A 84 5.56 18.66 -5.78
N ALA A 85 4.74 17.90 -5.03
CA ALA A 85 4.67 16.45 -5.17
C ALA A 85 3.97 16.05 -6.48
N ARG A 86 4.34 14.87 -7.00
CA ARG A 86 3.72 14.27 -8.19
C ARG A 86 2.20 14.06 -7.98
N PRO A 87 1.38 14.07 -9.05
CA PRO A 87 -0.08 13.91 -8.94
C PRO A 87 -0.53 12.72 -8.08
N GLU A 88 0.07 11.55 -8.28
CA GLU A 88 -0.27 10.31 -7.58
C GLU A 88 0.06 10.42 -6.08
N ARG A 89 1.16 11.12 -5.74
CA ARG A 89 1.56 11.38 -4.36
C ARG A 89 0.60 12.35 -3.67
N ARG A 90 0.21 13.44 -4.35
CA ARG A 90 -0.80 14.39 -3.84
C ARG A 90 -2.13 13.69 -3.59
N ARG A 91 -2.56 12.83 -4.52
CA ARG A 91 -3.78 12.03 -4.40
C ARG A 91 -3.72 11.06 -3.22
N PHE A 92 -2.60 10.36 -3.04
CA PHE A 92 -2.38 9.51 -1.86
C PHE A 92 -2.43 10.31 -0.56
N THR A 93 -1.74 11.45 -0.49
CA THR A 93 -1.78 12.34 0.68
C THR A 93 -3.21 12.76 1.00
N ILE A 94 -4.01 13.20 0.02
CA ILE A 94 -5.40 13.58 0.27
C ILE A 94 -6.21 12.41 0.84
N ALA A 95 -6.06 11.20 0.28
CA ALA A 95 -6.73 10.01 0.79
C ALA A 95 -6.26 9.62 2.21
N HIS A 96 -4.98 9.84 2.52
CA HIS A 96 -4.37 9.63 3.83
C HIS A 96 -4.93 10.60 4.87
N GLU A 97 -5.00 11.90 4.56
CA GLU A 97 -5.60 12.91 5.45
C GLU A 97 -7.11 12.67 5.66
N LEU A 98 -7.82 12.17 4.64
CA LEU A 98 -9.20 11.69 4.81
C LEU A 98 -9.27 10.49 5.78
N GLY A 99 -8.23 9.63 5.80
CA GLY A 99 -8.08 8.57 6.78
C GLY A 99 -7.98 9.10 8.20
N HIS A 100 -7.10 10.10 8.45
CA HIS A 100 -7.04 10.79 9.74
C HIS A 100 -8.38 11.41 10.13
N PHE A 101 -9.07 12.04 9.19
CA PHE A 101 -10.37 12.64 9.45
C PHE A 101 -11.40 11.60 9.89
N VAL A 102 -11.44 10.45 9.21
CA VAL A 102 -12.44 9.40 9.48
C VAL A 102 -12.13 8.65 10.76
N LEU A 103 -10.87 8.28 10.99
CA LEU A 103 -10.46 7.34 12.02
C LEU A 103 -10.01 8.01 13.32
N HIS A 104 -9.39 9.20 13.23
CA HIS A 104 -8.59 9.74 14.34
C HIS A 104 -9.07 11.10 14.85
N ARG A 105 -9.92 11.83 14.11
CA ARG A 105 -10.32 13.21 14.45
C ARG A 105 -10.93 13.42 15.84
N ALA A 106 -11.50 12.38 16.43
CA ALA A 106 -12.16 12.44 17.74
C ALA A 106 -11.16 12.51 18.90
N GLN A 107 -9.95 11.99 18.69
CA GLN A 107 -8.85 11.97 19.65
C GLN A 107 -7.55 12.32 18.89
N PRO A 108 -7.35 13.60 18.51
CA PRO A 108 -6.17 13.99 17.77
C PRO A 108 -4.91 13.83 18.64
N PRO A 109 -3.73 13.58 18.02
CA PRO A 109 -2.45 13.61 18.71
C PRO A 109 -2.19 14.95 19.41
N GLU A 110 -1.33 14.94 20.45
CA GLU A 110 -0.74 16.18 20.95
C GLU A 110 0.04 16.86 19.81
N GLY A 111 -0.38 18.07 19.41
CA GLY A 111 0.19 18.81 18.27
C GLY A 111 -0.59 18.72 16.96
N GLY A 112 -1.66 17.90 16.88
CA GLY A 112 -2.51 17.76 15.69
C GLY A 112 -1.97 16.77 14.65
N PHE A 113 -2.66 16.67 13.50
CA PHE A 113 -2.25 15.84 12.37
C PHE A 113 -1.34 16.64 11.43
N ASN A 114 -0.06 16.79 11.82
CA ASN A 114 0.95 17.38 10.97
C ASN A 114 2.04 16.34 10.69
N CYS A 115 2.17 15.92 9.43
CA CYS A 115 3.16 14.96 9.01
C CYS A 115 4.51 15.69 8.81
N ASP A 116 5.17 16.07 9.91
CA ASP A 116 6.51 16.67 9.90
C ASP A 116 7.61 15.60 10.02
N LYS A 117 8.78 15.86 9.44
CA LYS A 117 9.93 14.92 9.39
C LYS A 117 10.56 14.58 10.76
N SER A 118 10.15 15.18 11.87
CA SER A 118 10.93 15.20 13.13
C SER A 118 10.19 14.84 14.44
N SER A 119 8.96 14.32 14.42
CA SER A 119 8.25 13.93 15.66
C SER A 119 8.65 12.54 16.19
N VAL A 120 9.95 12.36 16.47
CA VAL A 120 10.47 11.20 17.22
C VAL A 120 10.91 11.73 18.57
N TYR A 121 10.07 11.64 19.60
CA TYR A 121 10.46 11.36 20.99
C TYR A 121 9.22 11.51 21.90
N SER A 122 8.92 10.45 22.68
CA SER A 122 7.78 10.26 23.60
C SER A 122 6.38 10.20 22.95
N GLY A 123 5.89 8.98 22.64
CA GLY A 123 4.58 8.72 22.00
C GLY A 123 4.64 7.97 20.67
N SER A 124 5.83 7.49 20.27
CA SER A 124 6.16 6.95 18.95
C SER A 124 5.23 5.83 18.47
N ASP A 125 4.82 4.93 19.36
CA ASP A 125 4.11 3.72 18.94
C ASP A 125 2.65 4.01 18.59
N THR A 126 1.98 4.89 19.34
CA THR A 126 0.61 5.30 19.05
C THR A 126 0.55 6.15 17.78
N MET A 127 1.52 7.04 17.57
CA MET A 127 1.62 7.80 16.31
C MET A 127 1.92 6.90 15.12
N ALA A 128 2.87 5.96 15.27
CA ALA A 128 3.16 4.99 14.22
C ALA A 128 1.93 4.14 13.85
N VAL A 129 1.09 3.77 14.82
CA VAL A 129 -0.18 3.08 14.57
C VAL A 129 -1.15 3.98 13.81
N ILE A 130 -1.35 5.24 14.23
CA ILE A 130 -2.26 6.20 13.58
C ILE A 130 -1.86 6.47 12.12
N GLU A 131 -0.58 6.75 11.85
CA GLU A 131 -0.06 6.95 10.49
C GLU A 131 -0.23 5.69 9.63
N ARG A 132 -0.03 4.52 10.24
CA ARG A 132 -0.21 3.23 9.56
C ARG A 132 -1.67 2.99 9.23
N GLU A 133 -2.58 3.27 10.14
CA GLU A 133 -4.02 3.16 9.92
C GLU A 133 -4.49 4.09 8.80
N ALA A 134 -4.00 5.33 8.75
CA ALA A 134 -4.26 6.26 7.66
C ALA A 134 -3.72 5.77 6.31
N ASN A 135 -2.52 5.18 6.26
CA ASN A 135 -1.95 4.55 5.06
C ASN A 135 -2.80 3.36 4.56
N VAL A 136 -3.22 2.48 5.48
CA VAL A 136 -4.08 1.33 5.14
C VAL A 136 -5.44 1.82 4.64
N PHE A 137 -6.01 2.84 5.27
CA PHE A 137 -7.24 3.48 4.81
C PHE A 137 -7.09 4.00 3.38
N ALA A 138 -6.05 4.82 3.12
CA ALA A 138 -5.81 5.43 1.81
C ALA A 138 -5.64 4.38 0.70
N SER A 139 -4.85 3.33 0.95
CA SER A 139 -4.66 2.23 0.01
C SER A 139 -5.97 1.51 -0.33
N ASN A 140 -6.81 1.24 0.68
CA ASN A 140 -8.11 0.60 0.47
C ASN A 140 -9.14 1.51 -0.20
N LEU A 141 -9.06 2.82 0.05
CA LEU A 141 -9.94 3.81 -0.58
C LEU A 141 -9.60 4.00 -2.06
N LEU A 142 -8.30 4.09 -2.39
CA LEU A 142 -7.83 4.35 -3.75
C LEU A 142 -7.84 3.10 -4.64
N MET A 143 -7.62 1.92 -4.07
CA MET A 143 -7.61 0.65 -4.81
C MET A 143 -8.56 -0.36 -4.16
N PRO A 144 -9.90 -0.21 -4.27
CA PRO A 144 -10.85 -1.11 -3.62
C PRO A 144 -10.58 -2.58 -3.96
N GLY A 145 -10.49 -3.45 -2.94
CA GLY A 145 -10.05 -4.85 -3.12
C GLY A 145 -10.97 -5.65 -4.05
N ASP A 146 -12.27 -5.38 -4.04
CA ASP A 146 -13.25 -6.04 -4.90
C ASP A 146 -13.14 -5.62 -6.38
N VAL A 147 -12.67 -4.40 -6.65
CA VAL A 147 -12.37 -3.93 -8.01
C VAL A 147 -11.02 -4.46 -8.45
N PHE A 148 -10.00 -4.26 -7.62
CA PHE A 148 -8.63 -4.68 -7.91
C PHE A 148 -8.53 -6.19 -8.14
N GLY A 149 -9.19 -6.99 -7.32
CA GLY A 149 -9.25 -8.45 -7.46
C GLY A 149 -9.84 -8.88 -8.81
N LYS A 150 -10.86 -8.17 -9.34
CA LYS A 150 -11.44 -8.46 -10.67
C LYS A 150 -10.46 -8.14 -11.81
N CYS A 151 -9.60 -7.13 -11.64
CA CYS A 151 -8.61 -6.76 -12.65
C CYS A 151 -7.49 -7.78 -12.80
N ILE A 152 -7.09 -8.44 -11.71
CA ILE A 152 -5.95 -9.36 -11.70
C ILE A 152 -6.35 -10.84 -11.82
N ASN A 153 -7.59 -11.20 -11.46
CA ASN A 153 -8.02 -12.60 -11.48
C ASN A 153 -8.14 -13.13 -12.91
N GLY A 154 -7.44 -14.23 -13.20
CA GLY A 154 -7.41 -14.86 -14.53
C GLY A 154 -6.50 -14.17 -15.56
N SER A 155 -5.88 -13.04 -15.20
CA SER A 155 -4.95 -12.31 -16.06
C SER A 155 -3.54 -12.91 -16.00
N HIS A 156 -2.81 -12.88 -17.12
CA HIS A 156 -1.35 -13.09 -17.11
C HIS A 156 -0.68 -11.89 -16.45
N VAL A 157 0.08 -12.12 -15.38
CA VAL A 157 0.72 -11.04 -14.61
C VAL A 157 2.11 -10.78 -15.16
N ASP A 158 2.31 -9.55 -15.63
CA ASP A 158 3.61 -8.96 -15.95
C ASP A 158 3.63 -7.49 -15.50
N LEU A 159 4.75 -6.78 -15.67
CA LEU A 159 4.83 -5.38 -15.25
C LEU A 159 4.08 -4.44 -16.18
N HIS A 160 3.74 -4.85 -17.41
CA HIS A 160 2.91 -4.05 -18.31
C HIS A 160 1.48 -3.96 -17.79
N LEU A 161 0.88 -5.10 -17.42
CA LEU A 161 -0.43 -5.16 -16.78
C LEU A 161 -0.46 -4.30 -15.50
N LEU A 162 0.53 -4.47 -14.62
CA LEU A 162 0.60 -3.69 -13.39
C LEU A 162 0.81 -2.19 -13.68
N SER A 163 1.61 -1.81 -14.67
CA SER A 163 1.75 -0.40 -15.07
C SER A 163 0.42 0.19 -15.55
N ASP A 164 -0.33 -0.56 -16.36
CA ASP A 164 -1.59 -0.07 -16.91
C ASP A 164 -2.69 -0.01 -15.86
N LEU A 165 -2.69 -0.92 -14.88
CA LEU A 165 -3.55 -0.82 -13.71
C LEU A 165 -3.17 0.38 -12.83
N ALA A 166 -1.88 0.68 -12.66
CA ALA A 166 -1.43 1.84 -11.88
C ALA A 166 -1.96 3.16 -12.46
N LYS A 167 -1.89 3.31 -13.78
CA LYS A 167 -2.47 4.45 -14.50
C LYS A 167 -4.00 4.49 -14.35
N GLN A 168 -4.65 3.34 -14.45
CA GLN A 168 -6.11 3.22 -14.33
C GLN A 168 -6.65 3.55 -12.94
N PHE A 169 -5.93 3.20 -11.87
CA PHE A 169 -6.28 3.54 -10.49
C PHE A 169 -5.78 4.94 -10.06
N ASP A 170 -4.98 5.60 -10.91
CA ASP A 170 -4.33 6.89 -10.63
C ASP A 170 -3.46 6.82 -9.36
N VAL A 171 -2.57 5.82 -9.30
CA VAL A 171 -1.65 5.58 -8.18
C VAL A 171 -0.23 5.33 -8.69
N SER A 172 0.77 5.41 -7.81
CA SER A 172 2.14 5.04 -8.18
C SER A 172 2.25 3.55 -8.51
N PHE A 173 3.16 3.23 -9.44
CA PHE A 173 3.43 1.84 -9.83
C PHE A 173 3.78 0.95 -8.63
N GLU A 174 4.63 1.45 -7.73
CA GLU A 174 5.01 0.74 -6.51
C GLU A 174 3.81 0.46 -5.60
N ALA A 175 2.93 1.45 -5.37
CA ALA A 175 1.75 1.26 -4.54
C ALA A 175 0.83 0.18 -5.13
N LEU A 176 0.71 0.14 -6.45
CA LEU A 176 -0.05 -0.91 -7.12
C LEU A 176 0.64 -2.29 -7.02
N CYS A 177 1.95 -2.38 -7.15
CA CYS A 177 2.68 -3.63 -6.93
C CYS A 177 2.50 -4.16 -5.50
N ILE A 178 2.53 -3.28 -4.50
CA ILE A 178 2.22 -3.65 -3.11
C ILE A 178 0.77 -4.15 -3.01
N ARG A 179 -0.19 -3.47 -3.66
CA ARG A 179 -1.59 -3.92 -3.70
C ARG A 179 -1.74 -5.27 -4.38
N PHE A 180 -0.98 -5.53 -5.45
CA PHE A 180 -0.92 -6.82 -6.12
C PHE A 180 -0.50 -7.93 -5.17
N ILE A 181 0.58 -7.73 -4.41
CA ILE A 181 1.06 -8.70 -3.41
C ILE A 181 -0.02 -9.03 -2.37
N GLN A 182 -0.79 -8.03 -1.94
CA GLN A 182 -1.85 -8.20 -0.93
C GLN A 182 -3.06 -9.01 -1.44
N HIS A 183 -3.33 -9.01 -2.75
CA HIS A 183 -4.57 -9.58 -3.33
C HIS A 183 -4.33 -10.78 -4.25
N THR A 184 -3.09 -11.05 -4.65
CA THR A 184 -2.78 -12.18 -5.52
C THR A 184 -2.85 -13.52 -4.78
N SER A 185 -3.41 -14.54 -5.44
CA SER A 185 -3.36 -15.92 -4.99
C SER A 185 -2.05 -16.61 -5.35
N GLN A 186 -1.24 -16.03 -6.24
CA GLN A 186 0.05 -16.57 -6.64
C GLN A 186 1.05 -16.45 -5.49
N ARG A 187 2.04 -17.35 -5.44
CA ARG A 187 3.20 -17.20 -4.57
C ARG A 187 4.04 -16.07 -5.15
N ALA A 188 3.97 -14.89 -4.53
CA ALA A 188 4.60 -13.69 -5.03
C ALA A 188 5.37 -12.97 -3.93
N ILE A 189 6.50 -12.38 -4.28
CA ILE A 189 7.32 -11.56 -3.40
C ILE A 189 7.73 -10.29 -4.17
N LEU A 190 7.51 -9.13 -3.57
CA LEU A 190 8.02 -7.85 -4.07
C LEU A 190 9.20 -7.44 -3.21
N VAL A 191 10.32 -7.14 -3.85
CA VAL A 191 11.56 -6.71 -3.20
C VAL A 191 11.90 -5.32 -3.69
N CYS A 192 12.16 -4.41 -2.75
CA CYS A 192 12.60 -3.06 -3.06
C CYS A 192 14.06 -2.89 -2.65
N TRP A 193 14.86 -2.40 -3.58
CA TRP A 193 16.25 -2.02 -3.38
C TRP A 193 16.36 -0.50 -3.47
N ASP A 194 17.01 0.13 -2.51
CA ASP A 194 17.25 1.57 -2.47
C ASP A 194 18.73 1.84 -2.15
N ASN A 195 19.35 2.71 -2.94
CA ASN A 195 20.79 3.02 -2.91
C ASN A 195 21.67 1.75 -2.92
N GLY A 196 21.29 0.75 -3.73
CA GLY A 196 21.99 -0.52 -3.85
C GLY A 196 21.72 -1.56 -2.75
N TYR A 197 20.91 -1.24 -1.74
CA TYR A 197 20.64 -2.14 -0.61
C TYR A 197 19.16 -2.47 -0.46
N LEU A 198 18.86 -3.59 0.18
CA LEU A 198 17.51 -4.05 0.45
C LEU A 198 16.79 -3.11 1.42
N ASP A 199 15.76 -2.45 0.92
CA ASP A 199 14.89 -1.56 1.70
C ASP A 199 13.77 -2.38 2.37
N TYR A 200 12.96 -3.08 1.58
CA TYR A 200 11.91 -3.94 2.11
C TYR A 200 11.54 -5.14 1.22
N GLU A 201 10.82 -6.08 1.80
CA GLU A 201 10.27 -7.26 1.14
C GLU A 201 8.80 -7.47 1.50
N SER A 202 7.88 -7.38 0.54
CA SER A 202 6.45 -7.69 0.73
C SER A 202 6.11 -9.06 0.15
N ARG A 203 5.30 -9.86 0.84
CA ARG A 203 5.01 -11.25 0.46
C ARG A 203 3.51 -11.48 0.32
N SER A 204 3.12 -12.31 -0.65
CA SER A 204 1.71 -12.70 -0.78
C SER A 204 1.32 -13.68 0.32
N ARG A 205 0.02 -13.84 0.57
CA ARG A 205 -0.47 -14.83 1.55
C ARG A 205 0.06 -16.24 1.21
N ALA A 206 0.03 -16.63 -0.06
CA ALA A 206 0.56 -17.92 -0.52
C ALA A 206 2.07 -18.06 -0.29
N ALA A 207 2.85 -16.99 -0.53
CA ALA A 207 4.28 -16.98 -0.23
C ALA A 207 4.54 -17.18 1.27
N VAL A 208 3.78 -16.51 2.15
CA VAL A 208 3.95 -16.64 3.60
C VAL A 208 3.52 -18.01 4.12
N MET A 209 2.39 -18.55 3.67
CA MET A 209 1.93 -19.88 4.05
C MET A 209 2.96 -20.96 3.66
N THR A 210 3.62 -20.80 2.52
CA THR A 210 4.68 -21.69 2.04
C THR A 210 6.07 -21.33 2.56
N ARG A 211 6.15 -20.37 3.50
CA ARG A 211 7.39 -19.85 4.11
C ARG A 211 8.42 -19.41 3.07
N ALA A 212 7.98 -18.91 1.93
CA ALA A 212 8.84 -18.27 0.94
C ALA A 212 9.27 -16.90 1.49
N LYS A 213 10.58 -16.66 1.42
CA LYS A 213 11.21 -15.39 1.77
C LYS A 213 12.51 -15.26 0.99
N VAL A 214 12.95 -14.03 0.75
CA VAL A 214 14.26 -13.78 0.15
C VAL A 214 15.36 -14.23 1.10
N ARG A 215 16.40 -14.88 0.54
CA ARG A 215 17.62 -15.24 1.26
C ARG A 215 18.29 -13.98 1.82
N ARG A 216 18.75 -14.07 3.07
CA ARG A 216 19.56 -13.04 3.73
C ARG A 216 20.99 -13.56 3.88
N THR A 217 21.97 -12.80 3.40
CA THR A 217 23.41 -13.10 3.44
C THR A 217 24.17 -12.08 4.27
N ASP A 218 23.79 -10.80 4.23
CA ASP A 218 24.53 -9.69 4.82
C ASP A 218 23.60 -8.63 5.43
N ASP A 219 24.18 -7.67 6.17
CA ASP A 219 23.49 -6.48 6.70
C ASP A 219 24.39 -5.23 6.58
N PRO A 220 24.08 -4.25 5.71
CA PRO A 220 22.94 -4.23 4.78
C PRO A 220 23.08 -5.25 3.64
N GLN A 221 21.95 -5.74 3.13
CA GLN A 221 21.90 -6.74 2.05
C GLN A 221 21.93 -6.08 0.67
N GLU A 222 22.86 -6.44 -0.20
CA GLU A 222 22.86 -6.10 -1.63
C GLU A 222 22.03 -7.10 -2.47
N PRO A 223 21.65 -6.77 -3.71
CA PRO A 223 21.07 -7.73 -4.66
C PRO A 223 21.84 -9.04 -4.73
N LEU A 224 21.14 -10.16 -4.61
CA LEU A 224 21.78 -11.48 -4.62
C LEU A 224 22.47 -11.72 -5.98
N PRO A 225 23.69 -12.28 -6.02
CA PRO A 225 24.36 -12.60 -7.28
C PRO A 225 23.51 -13.50 -8.17
N ASN A 226 23.58 -13.29 -9.49
CA ASN A 226 22.81 -14.02 -10.51
C ASN A 226 21.29 -13.77 -10.49
N THR A 227 20.83 -12.72 -9.82
CA THR A 227 19.48 -12.16 -9.98
C THR A 227 19.45 -11.10 -11.08
N VAL A 228 18.27 -10.82 -11.63
CA VAL A 228 18.11 -9.71 -12.59
C VAL A 228 18.34 -8.37 -11.87
N ALA A 229 17.97 -8.27 -10.59
CA ALA A 229 18.24 -7.12 -9.74
C ALA A 229 19.73 -6.74 -9.71
N ALA A 230 20.61 -7.73 -9.56
CA ALA A 230 22.07 -7.55 -9.52
C ALA A 230 22.70 -7.31 -10.90
N ASP A 231 22.00 -7.62 -12.00
CA ASP A 231 22.52 -7.45 -13.35
C ASP A 231 22.38 -6.00 -13.84
N ASN A 232 23.49 -5.27 -13.79
CA ASN A 232 23.58 -3.87 -14.24
C ASN A 232 23.46 -3.71 -15.76
N SER A 233 23.59 -4.78 -16.55
CA SER A 233 23.34 -4.74 -18.00
C SER A 233 21.85 -4.73 -18.33
N VAL A 234 21.00 -5.18 -17.41
CA VAL A 234 19.53 -5.20 -17.55
C VAL A 234 18.93 -3.99 -16.86
N ALA A 235 18.61 -2.94 -17.64
CA ALA A 235 18.00 -1.72 -17.09
C ALA A 235 16.53 -1.91 -16.68
N GLN A 236 15.76 -2.68 -17.46
CA GLN A 236 14.35 -2.99 -17.23
C GLN A 236 14.09 -4.43 -17.71
N GLU A 237 13.24 -5.15 -16.99
CA GLU A 237 12.75 -6.45 -17.44
C GLU A 237 11.27 -6.61 -17.06
N TRP A 238 10.39 -6.23 -17.98
CA TRP A 238 8.95 -6.15 -17.73
C TRP A 238 8.20 -7.41 -18.16
N ASN A 239 8.79 -8.23 -19.02
CA ASN A 239 8.23 -9.52 -19.45
C ASN A 239 8.62 -10.65 -18.50
N GLY A 240 9.71 -10.45 -17.77
CA GLY A 240 10.19 -11.36 -16.74
C GLY A 240 11.18 -12.38 -17.30
N ILE A 241 12.16 -12.74 -16.48
CA ILE A 241 13.14 -13.77 -16.77
C ILE A 241 12.92 -14.94 -15.81
N THR A 242 12.80 -16.14 -16.35
CA THR A 242 12.69 -17.36 -15.54
C THR A 242 14.06 -17.80 -15.05
N LEU A 243 14.20 -17.92 -13.73
CA LEU A 243 15.41 -18.33 -13.02
C LEU A 243 15.13 -19.54 -12.13
N SER A 244 16.19 -20.18 -11.64
CA SER A 244 16.04 -21.16 -10.54
C SER A 244 15.60 -20.43 -9.28
N ALA A 245 14.58 -20.97 -8.60
CA ALA A 245 14.10 -20.40 -7.35
C ALA A 245 15.18 -20.45 -6.23
N ALA A 246 16.16 -21.35 -6.36
CA ALA A 246 17.29 -21.48 -5.44
C ALA A 246 18.19 -20.23 -5.40
N VAL A 247 18.18 -19.39 -6.45
CA VAL A 247 18.91 -18.12 -6.48
C VAL A 247 18.40 -17.18 -5.39
N TRP A 248 17.07 -17.11 -5.23
CA TRP A 248 16.41 -16.26 -4.25
C TRP A 248 16.16 -16.96 -2.92
N ARG A 249 16.03 -18.30 -2.91
CA ARG A 249 15.68 -19.07 -1.71
C ARG A 249 16.37 -20.44 -1.71
N ALA A 250 17.44 -20.58 -0.92
CA ALA A 250 18.28 -21.77 -0.90
C ALA A 250 17.54 -23.06 -0.48
N GLU A 251 16.41 -22.94 0.22
CA GLU A 251 15.60 -24.07 0.67
C GLU A 251 14.55 -24.54 -0.36
N GLU A 252 14.39 -23.89 -1.51
CA GLU A 252 13.55 -24.43 -2.59
C GLU A 252 14.25 -25.60 -3.26
N ALA A 253 13.46 -26.55 -3.78
CA ALA A 253 14.03 -27.65 -4.53
C ALA A 253 14.75 -27.13 -5.79
N PRO A 254 15.91 -27.70 -6.19
CA PRO A 254 16.74 -27.15 -7.26
C PRO A 254 16.04 -27.01 -8.63
N TYR A 255 14.99 -27.80 -8.86
CA TYR A 255 14.22 -27.80 -10.10
C TYR A 255 13.13 -26.72 -10.12
N MET A 256 12.76 -26.15 -8.98
CA MET A 256 11.72 -25.12 -8.91
C MET A 256 12.20 -23.84 -9.55
N LYS A 257 11.30 -23.20 -10.27
CA LYS A 257 11.56 -21.94 -10.97
C LYS A 257 10.77 -20.79 -10.36
N LEU A 258 11.27 -19.60 -10.64
CA LEU A 258 10.51 -18.37 -10.46
C LEU A 258 10.74 -17.47 -11.66
N THR A 259 9.81 -16.55 -11.90
CA THR A 259 9.98 -15.46 -12.84
C THR A 259 10.31 -14.21 -12.06
N GLU A 260 11.45 -13.60 -12.37
CA GLU A 260 11.87 -12.30 -11.83
C GLU A 260 11.59 -11.21 -12.87
N PHE A 261 10.87 -10.18 -12.44
CA PHE A 261 10.68 -8.94 -13.18
C PHE A 261 11.45 -7.82 -12.51
N LYS A 262 11.98 -6.87 -13.30
CA LYS A 262 12.77 -5.74 -12.81
C LYS A 262 12.21 -4.41 -13.32
N HIS A 263 11.96 -3.49 -12.40
CA HIS A 263 11.72 -2.09 -12.71
C HIS A 263 12.73 -1.19 -12.00
N THR A 264 13.55 -0.48 -12.78
CA THR A 264 14.53 0.49 -12.26
C THR A 264 13.95 1.91 -12.39
N TYR A 265 13.99 2.68 -11.32
CA TYR A 265 13.72 4.12 -11.39
C TYR A 265 15.02 4.81 -11.82
N SER A 266 15.03 5.62 -12.88
CA SER A 266 16.27 6.27 -13.35
C SER A 266 16.64 7.54 -12.59
N GLU A 267 15.65 8.21 -11.99
CA GLU A 267 15.83 9.46 -11.23
C GLU A 267 16.27 9.23 -9.78
N ARG A 268 16.18 7.99 -9.31
CA ARG A 268 16.51 7.56 -7.93
C ARG A 268 17.27 6.25 -8.04
N ASP A 269 18.27 6.01 -7.20
CA ASP A 269 18.97 4.72 -7.22
C ASP A 269 18.09 3.61 -6.59
N ARG A 270 17.03 3.22 -7.30
CA ARG A 270 15.96 2.39 -6.75
C ARG A 270 15.47 1.36 -7.75
N VAL A 271 15.34 0.11 -7.30
CA VAL A 271 14.94 -1.04 -8.11
C VAL A 271 13.82 -1.81 -7.42
N LEU A 272 12.77 -2.16 -8.15
CA LEU A 272 11.76 -3.11 -7.73
C LEU A 272 11.95 -4.44 -8.45
N SER A 273 12.04 -5.52 -7.68
CA SER A 273 11.99 -6.89 -8.19
C SER A 273 10.67 -7.54 -7.79
N LEU A 274 9.85 -7.93 -8.76
CA LEU A 274 8.69 -8.77 -8.53
C LEU A 274 9.06 -10.22 -8.84
N LEU A 275 8.83 -11.11 -7.90
CA LEU A 275 9.11 -12.54 -8.01
C LEU A 275 7.78 -13.29 -8.04
N LEU A 276 7.51 -14.05 -9.10
CA LEU A 276 6.41 -15.00 -9.17
C LEU A 276 6.98 -16.42 -9.11
N LEU A 277 6.67 -17.14 -8.03
CA LEU A 277 7.18 -18.49 -7.78
C LEU A 277 6.18 -19.53 -8.29
N GLU A 278 6.68 -20.66 -8.78
CA GLU A 278 5.86 -21.85 -9.03
C GLU A 278 5.13 -22.31 -7.77
N SER A 279 4.10 -23.15 -7.88
CA SER A 279 3.43 -23.71 -6.70
C SER A 279 4.41 -24.49 -5.81
N ALA A 280 4.27 -24.38 -4.48
CA ALA A 280 5.15 -25.11 -3.56
C ALA A 280 4.92 -26.62 -3.66
N GLU A 281 5.94 -27.42 -3.37
CA GLU A 281 5.77 -28.86 -3.17
C GLU A 281 4.72 -29.13 -2.08
N PRO A 282 3.84 -30.13 -2.26
CA PRO A 282 2.93 -30.57 -1.21
C PRO A 282 3.74 -31.02 0.01
N ARG A 283 3.63 -30.31 1.14
CA ARG A 283 4.27 -30.76 2.38
C ARG A 283 3.39 -31.81 3.07
N PRO A 284 3.93 -32.92 3.60
CA PRO A 284 3.12 -34.02 4.16
C PRO A 284 2.18 -33.65 5.33
N TRP A 285 2.43 -32.51 6.00
CA TRP A 285 1.63 -31.97 7.10
C TRP A 285 0.86 -30.70 6.72
N ASP A 286 0.76 -30.39 5.42
CA ASP A 286 0.07 -29.19 4.94
C ASP A 286 -1.45 -29.36 4.99
N GLN A 287 -2.03 -29.16 6.18
CA GLN A 287 -3.48 -29.08 6.41
C GLN A 287 -4.03 -27.66 6.19
N SER A 288 -3.33 -26.80 5.44
CA SER A 288 -3.73 -25.41 5.20
C SER A 288 -5.06 -25.21 4.47
N TRP A 289 -5.68 -26.29 4.01
CA TRP A 289 -7.06 -26.31 3.48
C TRP A 289 -8.15 -26.34 4.56
N GLN A 290 -7.82 -26.61 5.83
CA GLN A 290 -8.81 -26.76 6.92
C GLN A 290 -8.94 -25.52 7.82
N ASP A 291 -7.93 -24.67 7.90
CA ASP A 291 -8.00 -23.49 8.75
C ASP A 291 -8.42 -22.26 7.94
N GLY A 292 -9.73 -21.99 7.98
CA GLY A 292 -10.33 -20.70 7.64
C GLY A 292 -9.93 -19.58 8.61
N ASP A 293 -8.72 -19.62 9.14
CA ASP A 293 -8.20 -18.59 10.00
C ASP A 293 -7.81 -17.38 9.14
N SER A 294 -8.38 -16.26 9.57
CA SER A 294 -8.04 -14.89 9.20
C SER A 294 -6.58 -14.63 9.57
N PHE A 295 -5.64 -15.16 8.78
CA PHE A 295 -4.27 -14.69 8.74
C PHE A 295 -4.30 -13.27 8.19
N ASP A 296 -4.31 -12.32 9.12
CA ASP A 296 -4.53 -10.92 8.82
C ASP A 296 -3.35 -10.39 7.99
N SER A 297 -3.65 -9.90 6.79
CA SER A 297 -2.68 -9.22 5.93
C SER A 297 -2.09 -7.97 6.60
N TYR A 298 -2.68 -7.57 7.73
CA TYR A 298 -2.16 -6.61 8.70
C TYR A 298 -0.71 -6.94 9.12
N ASP A 299 -0.38 -8.13 9.59
CA ASP A 299 0.92 -8.40 10.24
C ASP A 299 2.14 -8.27 9.31
N GLN A 300 1.97 -8.41 8.00
CA GLN A 300 3.08 -8.25 7.03
C GLN A 300 3.31 -6.79 6.62
N PHE A 301 2.26 -5.96 6.65
CA PHE A 301 2.42 -4.51 6.58
C PHE A 301 3.06 -3.96 7.86
N ILE A 302 2.78 -4.62 9.00
CA ILE A 302 3.28 -4.29 10.35
C ILE A 302 4.77 -4.64 10.51
N SER A 303 5.24 -5.79 9.98
CA SER A 303 6.60 -6.29 10.26
C SER A 303 7.73 -5.55 9.53
N ASN A 304 7.41 -4.78 8.49
CA ASN A 304 8.41 -4.17 7.60
C ASN A 304 8.64 -2.66 7.83
N GLY A 305 8.02 -2.05 8.85
CA GLY A 305 8.21 -0.61 9.10
C GLY A 305 7.86 0.28 7.90
N GLN A 306 6.97 -0.18 7.01
CA GLN A 306 6.73 0.43 5.71
C GLN A 306 6.11 1.83 5.84
N LEU A 307 6.91 2.83 5.50
CA LEU A 307 6.45 4.07 4.90
C LEU A 307 6.64 3.93 3.39
N PRO A 308 5.72 4.41 2.52
CA PRO A 308 6.10 4.70 1.15
C PRO A 308 7.32 5.63 1.22
N VAL A 309 8.37 5.31 0.47
CA VAL A 309 9.61 6.11 0.46
C VAL A 309 9.25 7.59 0.30
N ARG A 310 9.67 8.33 1.32
CA ARG A 310 9.42 9.76 1.54
C ARG A 310 9.91 10.61 0.38
#